data_AF-A0AAJ2YKD4-F1
#
_entry.id   AF-A0AAJ2YKD4-F1
#
_cell.length_a   1.000
_cell.length_b   1.000
_cell.length_c   1.000
_cell.angle_alpha   90.00
_cell.angle_beta   90.00
_cell.angle_gamma   90.00
#
_symmetry.space_group_name_H-M   'P 1'
#
loop_
_entity.id
_entity.type
_entity.pdbx_description
1 polymer ?
#
loop_
_entity_poly.entity_id
_entity_poly.type
_entity_poly.pdbx_seq_one_letter_code
_entity_poly.pdbx_strand_id
1 'polypeptide(L)'
;VATDVFGLRDAMFRGERINTTEDRAVLHIALRAPRDAVVEVDGENVVPAVHAVLDRMADFANRVRSGEWTGHTGRRIRNVVNIGIGGSDLGPAMAYEALRAYTARDLTFRFVSNVDGADLHEAVRDLDPAETLFIVASKTFTTIETVTNATSARGWLLDGLGGDEKAVARHFVALSTDAEKVSAFGIDTANMFEFWDWVGGRYSYDSAIGLSLMIAIGPDRFREMLDGFRIVDDHFRTAPPEANAPLLMGLLGVWYNNFHDAQSHAVLPYSHYLSKFTAYLQQLDMESNGKYVGRDGREVDWQTGPVVWGTPGTNGQHAYYQLIHQGTKLIPADFIGFAQPVEELSDGLAAQHDLLMANFFAQTQALAFGKTPDEVRAEGVPEELVPHKTFQGNHPTTTIVARALTPSVLGQLVALYEHKVFVQGAIWNIDSFDQWGVELGKVLAKRVEPALTEGADVPGLDPSTKALVAAYRELRGRS
;
A
#
# COMPACT_ATOMS: atom_id res chain seq x y z
N VAL A 1 -21.25 -23.18 -10.80
CA VAL A 1 -21.82 -23.27 -9.43
C VAL A 1 -21.71 -21.89 -8.81
N ALA A 2 -22.73 -21.38 -8.12
CA ALA A 2 -22.62 -20.09 -7.44
C ALA A 2 -21.50 -20.16 -6.38
N THR A 3 -20.66 -19.13 -6.29
CA THR A 3 -19.55 -19.09 -5.33
C THR A 3 -20.05 -18.67 -3.95
N ASP A 4 -19.57 -19.34 -2.90
CA ASP A 4 -19.95 -19.04 -1.51
C ASP A 4 -19.05 -17.95 -0.91
N VAL A 5 -19.26 -16.71 -1.37
CA VAL A 5 -18.51 -15.54 -0.89
C VAL A 5 -18.74 -15.30 0.61
N PHE A 6 -19.97 -15.50 1.09
CA PHE A 6 -20.30 -15.28 2.50
C PHE A 6 -19.72 -16.37 3.41
N GLY A 7 -19.76 -17.63 3.00
CA GLY A 7 -19.10 -18.71 3.74
C GLY A 7 -17.59 -18.47 3.86
N LEU A 8 -16.93 -18.06 2.78
CA LEU A 8 -15.51 -17.73 2.81
C LEU A 8 -15.22 -16.50 3.68
N ARG A 9 -16.09 -15.47 3.63
CA ARG A 9 -15.96 -14.28 4.48
C ARG A 9 -16.03 -14.72 5.93
N ASP A 10 -17.04 -15.48 6.30
CA ASP A 10 -17.24 -15.86 7.69
C ASP A 10 -16.09 -16.77 8.16
N ALA A 11 -15.51 -17.59 7.28
CA ALA A 11 -14.29 -18.35 7.55
C ALA A 11 -13.07 -17.45 7.83
N MET A 12 -12.87 -16.38 7.03
CA MET A 12 -11.84 -15.37 7.28
C MET A 12 -12.01 -14.74 8.67
N PHE A 13 -13.22 -14.28 9.00
CA PHE A 13 -13.51 -13.64 10.29
C PHE A 13 -13.41 -14.59 11.49
N ARG A 14 -13.54 -15.91 11.28
CA ARG A 14 -13.33 -16.95 12.30
C ARG A 14 -11.88 -17.40 12.46
N GLY A 15 -10.95 -16.87 11.66
CA GLY A 15 -9.54 -17.28 11.70
C GLY A 15 -9.27 -18.64 11.07
N GLU A 16 -10.16 -19.12 10.21
CA GLU A 16 -9.90 -20.35 9.45
C GLU A 16 -8.74 -20.15 8.46
N ARG A 17 -8.07 -21.26 8.12
CA ARG A 17 -6.90 -21.28 7.24
C ARG A 17 -7.29 -21.16 5.76
N ILE A 18 -7.78 -19.98 5.38
CA ILE A 18 -8.26 -19.70 4.01
C ILE A 18 -7.16 -19.34 3.01
N ASN A 19 -5.94 -19.03 3.49
CA ASN A 19 -4.74 -19.05 2.66
C ASN A 19 -4.29 -20.52 2.57
N THR A 20 -4.80 -21.18 1.54
CA THR A 20 -4.75 -22.64 1.38
C THR A 20 -3.38 -23.12 0.95
N THR A 21 -2.63 -22.32 0.19
CA THR A 21 -1.33 -22.73 -0.36
C THR A 21 -0.21 -22.60 0.67
N GLU A 22 -0.34 -21.69 1.63
CA GLU A 22 0.59 -21.55 2.76
C GLU A 22 0.07 -22.19 4.06
N ASP A 23 -1.15 -22.74 4.05
CA ASP A 23 -1.86 -23.28 5.22
C ASP A 23 -1.89 -22.27 6.39
N ARG A 24 -2.42 -21.07 6.16
CA ARG A 24 -2.46 -19.98 7.15
C ARG A 24 -3.83 -19.34 7.29
N ALA A 25 -4.11 -18.83 8.49
CA ALA A 25 -5.21 -17.91 8.70
C ALA A 25 -4.95 -16.57 7.98
N VAL A 26 -6.03 -15.82 7.73
CA VAL A 26 -5.98 -14.49 7.11
C VAL A 26 -6.77 -13.53 8.00
N LEU A 27 -6.07 -12.70 8.77
CA LEU A 27 -6.68 -12.03 9.92
C LEU A 27 -6.27 -10.58 10.11
N HIS A 28 -6.01 -9.84 9.03
CA HIS A 28 -5.79 -8.38 9.13
C HIS A 28 -6.95 -7.66 9.87
N ILE A 29 -8.19 -8.17 9.78
CA ILE A 29 -9.34 -7.69 10.57
C ILE A 29 -9.15 -7.79 12.10
N ALA A 30 -8.33 -8.72 12.60
CA ALA A 30 -8.04 -8.84 14.02
C ALA A 30 -7.16 -7.70 14.56
N LEU A 31 -6.37 -7.05 13.67
CA LEU A 31 -5.49 -5.92 14.02
C LEU A 31 -6.26 -4.69 14.50
N ARG A 32 -7.50 -4.55 14.01
CA ARG A 32 -8.41 -3.44 14.34
C ARG A 32 -9.64 -3.87 15.14
N ALA A 33 -9.60 -5.07 15.74
CA ALA A 33 -10.70 -5.56 16.57
C ALA A 33 -10.77 -4.84 17.93
N PRO A 34 -11.97 -4.67 18.52
CA PRO A 34 -12.13 -4.19 19.90
C PRO A 34 -11.35 -5.03 20.90
N ARG A 35 -10.94 -4.44 22.04
CA ARG A 35 -10.14 -5.12 23.07
C ARG A 35 -10.80 -6.36 23.66
N ASP A 36 -12.12 -6.37 23.71
CA ASP A 36 -12.97 -7.44 24.24
C ASP A 36 -13.41 -8.46 23.18
N ALA A 37 -12.99 -8.28 21.93
CA ALA A 37 -13.27 -9.24 20.88
C ALA A 37 -12.53 -10.57 21.10
N VAL A 38 -13.13 -11.64 20.59
CA VAL A 38 -12.54 -12.97 20.56
C VAL A 38 -12.42 -13.40 19.11
N VAL A 39 -11.17 -13.52 18.66
CA VAL A 39 -10.82 -14.04 17.33
C VAL A 39 -9.77 -15.11 17.55
N GLU A 40 -10.10 -16.35 17.22
CA GLU A 40 -9.26 -17.50 17.53
C GLU A 40 -8.46 -17.96 16.30
N VAL A 41 -7.19 -18.27 16.50
CA VAL A 41 -6.34 -19.01 15.56
C VAL A 41 -5.80 -20.21 16.31
N ASP A 42 -6.01 -21.41 15.77
CA ASP A 42 -5.56 -22.66 16.40
C ASP A 42 -5.99 -22.83 17.88
N GLY A 43 -7.14 -22.24 18.26
CA GLY A 43 -7.70 -22.29 19.61
C GLY A 43 -7.19 -21.19 20.56
N GLU A 44 -6.39 -20.24 20.08
CA GLU A 44 -5.89 -19.12 20.89
C GLU A 44 -6.49 -17.78 20.44
N ASN A 45 -7.01 -16.99 21.38
CA ASN A 45 -7.49 -15.63 21.08
C ASN A 45 -6.29 -14.70 20.79
N VAL A 46 -6.22 -14.17 19.56
CA VAL A 46 -5.10 -13.32 19.12
C VAL A 46 -5.24 -11.85 19.54
N VAL A 47 -6.46 -11.40 19.88
CA VAL A 47 -6.77 -9.99 20.17
C VAL A 47 -5.95 -9.41 21.33
N PRO A 48 -5.75 -10.10 22.47
CA PRO A 48 -4.90 -9.59 23.55
C PRO A 48 -3.46 -9.29 23.10
N ALA A 49 -2.89 -10.15 22.25
CA ALA A 49 -1.53 -9.96 21.74
C ALA A 49 -1.44 -8.76 20.78
N VAL A 50 -2.46 -8.56 19.93
CA VAL A 50 -2.63 -7.36 19.10
C VAL A 50 -2.57 -6.09 19.95
N HIS A 51 -3.42 -6.00 20.97
CA HIS A 51 -3.47 -4.80 21.81
C HIS A 51 -2.21 -4.59 22.64
N ALA A 52 -1.53 -5.65 23.08
CA ALA A 52 -0.25 -5.55 23.76
C ALA A 52 0.83 -4.90 22.88
N VAL A 53 0.89 -5.27 21.58
CA VAL A 53 1.79 -4.62 20.62
C VAL A 53 1.38 -3.17 20.38
N LEU A 54 0.10 -2.89 20.16
CA LEU A 54 -0.40 -1.51 19.98
C LEU A 54 -0.08 -0.61 21.18
N ASP A 55 -0.15 -1.13 22.40
CA ASP A 55 0.18 -0.39 23.61
C ASP A 55 1.69 -0.12 23.73
N ARG A 56 2.54 -1.10 23.39
CA ARG A 56 4.00 -0.89 23.30
C ARG A 56 4.36 0.14 22.23
N MET A 57 3.73 0.07 21.06
CA MET A 57 3.92 1.06 20.00
C MET A 57 3.50 2.46 20.46
N ALA A 58 2.37 2.57 21.17
CA ALA A 58 1.86 3.83 21.67
C ALA A 58 2.81 4.46 22.70
N ASP A 59 3.34 3.67 23.64
CA ASP A 59 4.36 4.12 24.59
C ASP A 59 5.61 4.64 23.87
N PHE A 60 6.17 3.83 22.97
CA PHE A 60 7.35 4.21 22.21
C PHE A 60 7.13 5.47 21.38
N ALA A 61 5.99 5.55 20.67
CA ALA A 61 5.63 6.71 19.86
C ALA A 61 5.51 7.97 20.71
N ASN A 62 4.91 7.89 21.90
CA ASN A 62 4.83 9.02 22.83
C ASN A 62 6.21 9.47 23.33
N ARG A 63 7.12 8.54 23.61
CA ARG A 63 8.49 8.85 24.06
C ARG A 63 9.30 9.53 22.95
N VAL A 64 9.20 9.06 21.71
CA VAL A 64 9.83 9.72 20.54
C VAL A 64 9.23 11.11 20.31
N ARG A 65 7.91 11.22 20.29
CA ARG A 65 7.19 12.49 20.04
C ARG A 65 7.47 13.54 21.11
N SER A 66 7.47 13.16 22.39
CA SER A 66 7.78 14.08 23.51
C SER A 66 9.26 14.48 23.59
N GLY A 67 10.15 13.66 23.03
CA GLY A 67 11.59 13.81 23.12
C GLY A 67 12.22 13.15 24.34
N GLU A 68 11.45 12.38 25.12
CA GLU A 68 11.98 11.51 26.17
C GLU A 68 12.90 10.42 25.59
N TRP A 69 12.57 9.92 24.39
CA TRP A 69 13.50 9.09 23.64
C TRP A 69 14.56 9.96 22.97
N THR A 70 15.79 9.87 23.47
CA THR A 70 16.95 10.55 22.91
C THR A 70 17.85 9.58 22.14
N GLY A 71 18.55 10.10 21.14
CA GLY A 71 19.65 9.41 20.48
C GLY A 71 20.83 9.17 21.43
N HIS A 72 21.87 8.52 20.89
CA HIS A 72 23.08 8.13 21.62
C HIS A 72 23.80 9.31 22.29
N THR A 73 23.73 10.51 21.69
CA THR A 73 24.35 11.74 22.23
C THR A 73 23.47 12.48 23.26
N GLY A 74 22.28 11.96 23.56
CA GLY A 74 21.28 12.63 24.40
C GLY A 74 20.44 13.68 23.66
N ARG A 75 20.63 13.87 22.35
CA ARG A 75 19.79 14.75 21.53
C ARG A 75 18.43 14.11 21.24
N ARG A 76 17.40 14.94 21.14
CA ARG A 76 16.03 14.51 20.79
C ARG A 76 16.02 14.02 19.34
N ILE A 77 15.29 12.92 19.09
CA ILE A 77 15.03 12.45 17.72
C ILE A 77 14.17 13.48 16.97
N ARG A 78 14.62 13.85 15.77
CA ARG A 78 13.93 14.74 14.83
C ARG A 78 13.57 14.04 13.53
N ASN A 79 14.29 13.00 13.17
CA ASN A 79 14.12 12.33 11.88
C ASN A 79 13.77 10.86 12.12
N VAL A 80 12.78 10.36 11.41
CA VAL A 80 12.36 8.96 11.43
C VAL A 80 12.42 8.43 10.00
N VAL A 81 13.23 7.40 9.78
CA VAL A 81 13.42 6.77 8.47
C VAL A 81 12.92 5.34 8.53
N ASN A 82 11.84 5.04 7.81
CA ASN A 82 11.33 3.69 7.66
C ASN A 82 12.10 2.97 6.53
N ILE A 83 12.64 1.79 6.80
CA ILE A 83 13.32 0.95 5.82
C ILE A 83 12.52 -0.34 5.66
N GLY A 84 11.93 -0.55 4.48
CA GLY A 84 11.09 -1.71 4.18
C GLY A 84 10.75 -1.72 2.69
N ILE A 85 10.22 -2.82 2.15
CA ILE A 85 9.81 -2.88 0.74
C ILE A 85 8.42 -3.51 0.60
N GLY A 86 7.70 -3.16 -0.47
CA GLY A 86 6.35 -3.63 -0.73
C GLY A 86 5.41 -3.25 0.40
N GLY A 87 4.82 -4.25 1.07
CA GLY A 87 3.83 -4.01 2.13
C GLY A 87 4.41 -3.31 3.36
N SER A 88 5.72 -3.41 3.59
CA SER A 88 6.44 -2.75 4.67
C SER A 88 6.84 -1.29 4.36
N ASP A 89 6.47 -0.80 3.17
CA ASP A 89 6.75 0.57 2.71
C ASP A 89 5.50 1.27 2.15
N LEU A 90 4.82 0.66 1.18
CA LEU A 90 3.72 1.29 0.45
C LEU A 90 2.59 1.73 1.38
N GLY A 91 2.20 0.89 2.34
CA GLY A 91 1.17 1.23 3.34
C GLY A 91 1.60 2.40 4.23
N PRO A 92 2.72 2.29 4.99
CA PRO A 92 3.23 3.39 5.81
C PRO A 92 3.45 4.70 5.06
N ALA A 93 4.07 4.66 3.87
CA ALA A 93 4.36 5.84 3.06
C ALA A 93 3.07 6.48 2.52
N MET A 94 2.09 5.67 2.09
CA MET A 94 0.79 6.14 1.65
C MET A 94 0.02 6.80 2.80
N ALA A 95 -0.08 6.13 3.95
CA ALA A 95 -0.86 6.63 5.07
C ALA A 95 -0.25 7.89 5.68
N TYR A 96 1.08 7.99 5.71
CA TYR A 96 1.76 9.23 6.11
C TYR A 96 1.42 10.39 5.17
N GLU A 97 1.42 10.16 3.85
CA GLU A 97 1.10 11.19 2.86
C GLU A 97 -0.38 11.59 2.94
N ALA A 98 -1.29 10.62 3.06
CA ALA A 98 -2.72 10.81 3.19
C ALA A 98 -3.10 11.62 4.44
N LEU A 99 -2.38 11.40 5.55
CA LEU A 99 -2.66 12.04 6.84
C LEU A 99 -1.67 13.15 7.18
N ARG A 100 -1.01 13.75 6.18
CA ARG A 100 -0.02 14.82 6.40
C ARG A 100 -0.54 15.93 7.32
N ALA A 101 -1.79 16.34 7.22
CA ALA A 101 -2.37 17.39 8.08
C ALA A 101 -2.35 17.06 9.59
N TYR A 102 -2.27 15.78 9.95
CA TYR A 102 -2.28 15.31 11.34
C TYR A 102 -0.87 15.01 11.87
N THR A 103 0.16 15.18 11.04
CA THR A 103 1.53 14.81 11.44
C THR A 103 2.16 15.85 12.37
N ALA A 104 3.00 15.38 13.29
CA ALA A 104 3.87 16.24 14.09
C ALA A 104 4.86 16.96 13.17
N ARG A 105 4.60 18.24 12.89
CA ARG A 105 5.37 19.06 11.94
C ARG A 105 6.81 19.37 12.39
N ASP A 106 7.14 19.10 13.66
CA ASP A 106 8.49 19.24 14.21
C ASP A 106 9.35 17.97 14.07
N LEU A 107 8.83 16.94 13.40
CA LEU A 107 9.51 15.71 13.03
C LEU A 107 9.53 15.54 11.50
N THR A 108 10.61 14.98 10.98
CA THR A 108 10.81 14.63 9.57
C THR A 108 10.65 13.13 9.40
N PHE A 109 9.83 12.71 8.42
CA PHE A 109 9.65 11.30 8.07
C PHE A 109 10.12 11.02 6.65
N ARG A 110 10.86 9.92 6.48
CA ARG A 110 11.33 9.43 5.17
C ARG A 110 11.14 7.91 5.08
N PHE A 111 11.08 7.42 3.85
CA PHE A 111 10.79 6.03 3.53
C PHE A 111 11.81 5.58 2.50
N VAL A 112 12.52 4.49 2.80
CA VAL A 112 13.56 3.90 1.95
C VAL A 112 13.15 2.47 1.65
N SER A 113 13.02 2.16 0.36
CA SER A 113 12.53 0.85 -0.07
C SER A 113 13.29 0.23 -1.22
N ASN A 114 13.83 1.03 -2.13
CA ASN A 114 14.58 0.52 -3.27
C ASN A 114 15.99 0.10 -2.85
N VAL A 115 16.51 -0.97 -3.45
CA VAL A 115 17.93 -1.38 -3.28
C VAL A 115 18.89 -0.54 -4.12
N ASP A 116 18.36 0.29 -5.03
CA ASP A 116 19.13 1.37 -5.62
C ASP A 116 19.62 2.32 -4.52
N GLY A 117 20.95 2.37 -4.34
CA GLY A 117 21.59 3.15 -3.27
C GLY A 117 21.29 4.65 -3.32
N ALA A 118 20.77 5.17 -4.45
CA ALA A 118 20.27 6.54 -4.53
C ALA A 118 19.14 6.81 -3.52
N ASP A 119 18.28 5.83 -3.25
CA ASP A 119 17.12 5.98 -2.35
C ASP A 119 17.58 6.28 -0.91
N LEU A 120 18.44 5.42 -0.35
CA LEU A 120 19.03 5.65 0.96
C LEU A 120 19.92 6.92 0.97
N HIS A 121 20.71 7.15 -0.07
CA HIS A 121 21.59 8.31 -0.17
C HIS A 121 20.82 9.62 -0.02
N GLU A 122 19.75 9.81 -0.82
CA GLU A 122 18.92 11.00 -0.75
C GLU A 122 18.14 11.07 0.56
N ALA A 123 17.69 9.92 1.10
CA ALA A 123 16.98 9.88 2.36
C ALA A 123 17.82 10.34 3.57
N VAL A 124 19.16 10.20 3.56
CA VAL A 124 20.01 10.59 4.70
C VAL A 124 20.88 11.83 4.46
N ARG A 125 20.89 12.37 3.23
CA ARG A 125 21.84 13.39 2.75
C ARG A 125 21.97 14.63 3.65
N ASP A 126 20.87 15.09 4.21
CA ASP A 126 20.72 16.29 5.03
C ASP A 126 20.28 15.99 6.48
N LEU A 127 20.33 14.72 6.89
CA LEU A 127 19.96 14.30 8.23
C LEU A 127 21.17 14.32 9.17
N ASP A 128 20.93 14.64 10.45
CA ASP A 128 21.92 14.51 11.52
C ASP A 128 21.82 13.09 12.14
N PRO A 129 22.89 12.27 12.10
CA PRO A 129 22.93 10.95 12.73
C PRO A 129 22.51 10.96 14.21
N ALA A 130 22.86 12.02 14.95
CA ALA A 130 22.54 12.16 16.37
C ALA A 130 21.05 12.35 16.67
N GLU A 131 20.25 12.71 15.66
CA GLU A 131 18.81 12.99 15.77
C GLU A 131 17.94 12.07 14.91
N THR A 132 18.52 11.01 14.32
CA THR A 132 17.84 10.14 13.35
C THR A 132 17.56 8.76 13.91
N LEU A 133 16.29 8.35 13.86
CA LEU A 133 15.81 7.02 14.21
C LEU A 133 15.47 6.24 12.93
N PHE A 134 15.97 5.01 12.84
CA PHE A 134 15.65 4.06 11.79
C PHE A 134 14.67 3.01 12.29
N ILE A 135 13.64 2.73 11.49
CA ILE A 135 12.67 1.65 11.71
C ILE A 135 12.88 0.62 10.61
N VAL A 136 13.38 -0.57 10.97
CA VAL A 136 13.62 -1.66 10.01
C VAL A 136 12.41 -2.58 9.98
N ALA A 137 11.67 -2.56 8.88
CA ALA A 137 10.41 -3.26 8.71
C ALA A 137 10.58 -4.47 7.78
N SER A 138 10.68 -5.67 8.35
CA SER A 138 10.78 -6.93 7.61
C SER A 138 10.36 -8.11 8.49
N LYS A 139 9.34 -8.85 8.04
CA LYS A 139 8.80 -10.04 8.74
C LYS A 139 9.90 -11.04 9.08
N THR A 140 10.68 -11.44 8.08
CA THR A 140 11.73 -12.48 8.22
C THR A 140 13.10 -11.92 8.57
N PHE A 141 13.26 -10.59 8.53
CA PHE A 141 14.54 -9.89 8.66
C PHE A 141 15.64 -10.41 7.70
N THR A 142 15.22 -10.94 6.54
CA THR A 142 16.13 -11.49 5.50
C THR A 142 15.88 -10.93 4.10
N THR A 143 14.90 -10.03 3.95
CA THR A 143 14.62 -9.37 2.67
C THR A 143 15.87 -8.62 2.22
N ILE A 144 16.42 -8.97 1.05
CA ILE A 144 17.74 -8.51 0.60
C ILE A 144 17.80 -6.99 0.54
N GLU A 145 16.79 -6.37 -0.06
CA GLU A 145 16.68 -4.93 -0.22
C GLU A 145 16.66 -4.23 1.14
N THR A 146 15.80 -4.69 2.06
CA THR A 146 15.65 -4.13 3.40
C THR A 146 16.90 -4.30 4.26
N VAL A 147 17.49 -5.49 4.29
CA VAL A 147 18.68 -5.79 5.11
C VAL A 147 19.91 -5.06 4.55
N THR A 148 20.05 -4.97 3.23
CA THR A 148 21.12 -4.18 2.59
C THR A 148 21.00 -2.71 2.98
N ASN A 149 19.82 -2.11 2.84
CA ASN A 149 19.58 -0.72 3.23
C ASN A 149 19.77 -0.49 4.73
N ALA A 150 19.27 -1.38 5.58
CA ALA A 150 19.46 -1.28 7.03
C ALA A 150 20.95 -1.34 7.41
N THR A 151 21.71 -2.24 6.78
CA THR A 151 23.16 -2.36 7.01
C THR A 151 23.90 -1.09 6.57
N SER A 152 23.56 -0.54 5.39
CA SER A 152 24.12 0.72 4.92
C SER A 152 23.74 1.91 5.81
N ALA A 153 22.50 1.97 6.29
CA ALA A 153 22.04 2.99 7.24
C ALA A 153 22.77 2.88 8.59
N ARG A 154 23.03 1.65 9.06
CA ARG A 154 23.83 1.39 10.26
C ARG A 154 25.27 1.89 10.07
N GLY A 155 25.88 1.62 8.92
CA GLY A 155 27.20 2.17 8.57
C GLY A 155 27.20 3.70 8.61
N TRP A 156 26.25 4.34 7.92
CA TRP A 156 26.10 5.81 7.92
C TRP A 156 25.93 6.39 9.33
N LEU A 157 25.12 5.75 10.18
CA LEU A 157 24.92 6.17 11.56
C LEU A 157 26.22 6.10 12.37
N LEU A 158 26.91 4.96 12.31
CA LEU A 158 28.13 4.72 13.07
C LEU A 158 29.26 5.65 12.63
N ASP A 159 29.44 5.84 11.32
CA ASP A 159 30.41 6.79 10.77
C ASP A 159 30.14 8.22 11.28
N GLY A 160 28.85 8.59 11.34
CA GLY A 160 28.41 9.89 11.85
C GLY A 160 28.54 10.08 13.37
N LEU A 161 28.62 8.99 14.14
CA LEU A 161 28.69 8.98 15.61
C LEU A 161 30.02 8.47 16.16
N GLY A 162 31.07 8.40 15.33
CA GLY A 162 32.42 8.03 15.76
C GLY A 162 32.64 6.53 16.01
N GLY A 163 31.75 5.67 15.52
CA GLY A 163 31.91 4.21 15.49
C GLY A 163 31.50 3.46 16.76
N ASP A 164 30.81 4.09 17.73
CA ASP A 164 30.33 3.37 18.92
C ASP A 164 29.10 2.50 18.59
N GLU A 165 29.30 1.19 18.59
CA GLU A 165 28.28 0.17 18.37
C GLU A 165 27.07 0.29 19.31
N LYS A 166 27.25 0.86 20.50
CA LYS A 166 26.13 1.11 21.43
C LYS A 166 25.12 2.12 20.91
N ALA A 167 25.45 2.89 19.87
CA ALA A 167 24.53 3.81 19.23
C ALA A 167 23.34 3.08 18.57
N VAL A 168 23.55 1.86 18.06
CA VAL A 168 22.52 1.10 17.32
C VAL A 168 21.25 0.92 18.16
N ALA A 169 21.38 0.53 19.43
CA ALA A 169 20.24 0.27 20.32
C ALA A 169 19.37 1.51 20.61
N ARG A 170 19.86 2.73 20.33
CA ARG A 170 19.12 4.01 20.52
C ARG A 170 18.56 4.58 19.22
N HIS A 171 19.07 4.12 18.08
CA HIS A 171 18.79 4.67 16.77
C HIS A 171 18.16 3.67 15.80
N PHE A 172 18.00 2.40 16.20
CA PHE A 172 17.32 1.39 15.41
C PHE A 172 16.26 0.66 16.24
N VAL A 173 15.09 0.48 15.63
CA VAL A 173 14.03 -0.41 16.10
C VAL A 173 13.60 -1.35 14.97
N ALA A 174 13.01 -2.49 15.32
CA ALA A 174 12.62 -3.52 14.34
C ALA A 174 11.13 -3.81 14.38
N LEU A 175 10.53 -4.01 13.20
CA LEU A 175 9.18 -4.55 13.03
C LEU A 175 9.36 -5.92 12.37
N SER A 176 9.34 -6.98 13.19
CA SER A 176 9.77 -8.32 12.76
C SER A 176 9.22 -9.42 13.67
N THR A 177 9.33 -10.66 13.21
CA THR A 177 9.04 -11.87 14.00
C THR A 177 10.30 -12.66 14.35
N ASP A 178 11.48 -12.22 13.91
CA ASP A 178 12.75 -12.94 14.04
C ASP A 178 13.68 -12.25 15.05
N ALA A 179 13.49 -12.57 16.32
CA ALA A 179 14.25 -11.98 17.42
C ALA A 179 15.77 -12.28 17.32
N GLU A 180 16.14 -13.44 16.78
CA GLU A 180 17.55 -13.84 16.63
C GLU A 180 18.26 -12.92 15.62
N LYS A 181 17.68 -12.71 14.44
CA LYS A 181 18.27 -11.82 13.42
C LYS A 181 18.24 -10.35 13.84
N VAL A 182 17.18 -9.90 14.51
CA VAL A 182 17.09 -8.54 15.06
C VAL A 182 18.20 -8.30 16.09
N SER A 183 18.40 -9.23 17.02
CA SER A 183 19.48 -9.14 18.01
C SER A 183 20.86 -9.22 17.35
N ALA A 184 21.04 -10.08 16.34
CA ALA A 184 22.30 -10.21 15.62
C ALA A 184 22.68 -8.93 14.85
N PHE A 185 21.69 -8.15 14.40
CA PHE A 185 21.90 -6.83 13.80
C PHE A 185 22.33 -5.77 14.82
N GLY A 186 22.11 -6.01 16.12
CA GLY A 186 22.45 -5.09 17.22
C GLY A 186 21.27 -4.27 17.74
N ILE A 187 20.05 -4.58 17.32
CA ILE A 187 18.83 -3.97 17.87
C ILE A 187 18.46 -4.67 19.18
N ASP A 188 18.16 -3.87 20.22
CA ASP A 188 17.58 -4.39 21.46
C ASP A 188 16.21 -5.01 21.17
N THR A 189 16.00 -6.27 21.55
CA THR A 189 14.73 -6.98 21.32
C THR A 189 13.57 -6.35 22.09
N ALA A 190 13.83 -5.55 23.13
CA ALA A 190 12.81 -4.70 23.76
C ALA A 190 12.24 -3.63 22.79
N ASN A 191 13.01 -3.26 21.76
CA ASN A 191 12.62 -2.37 20.67
C ASN A 191 12.19 -3.13 19.40
N MET A 192 11.89 -4.42 19.52
CA MET A 192 11.23 -5.20 18.48
C MET A 192 9.72 -5.19 18.70
N PHE A 193 8.98 -4.81 17.66
CA PHE A 193 7.52 -4.81 17.64
C PHE A 193 7.04 -5.94 16.73
N GLU A 194 6.37 -6.91 17.35
CA GLU A 194 5.98 -8.15 16.69
C GLU A 194 4.69 -7.99 15.88
N PHE A 195 4.54 -8.85 14.88
CA PHE A 195 3.28 -9.09 14.17
C PHE A 195 3.24 -10.58 13.76
N TRP A 196 2.15 -11.03 13.15
CA TRP A 196 1.91 -12.46 13.00
C TRP A 196 1.98 -12.96 11.56
N ASP A 197 2.03 -14.28 11.42
CA ASP A 197 2.11 -14.94 10.12
C ASP A 197 0.85 -14.74 9.26
N TRP A 198 -0.32 -14.68 9.90
CA TRP A 198 -1.63 -14.38 9.31
C TRP A 198 -1.83 -12.92 8.87
N VAL A 199 -0.85 -12.06 9.15
CA VAL A 199 -0.78 -10.70 8.58
C VAL A 199 0.00 -10.77 7.25
N GLY A 200 -0.74 -10.66 6.15
CA GLY A 200 -0.17 -10.52 4.82
C GLY A 200 0.50 -9.16 4.63
N GLY A 201 1.62 -9.09 3.91
CA GLY A 201 2.39 -7.85 3.79
C GLY A 201 1.58 -6.66 3.25
N ARG A 202 0.79 -6.87 2.20
CA ARG A 202 -0.09 -5.85 1.59
C ARG A 202 -1.32 -5.47 2.45
N TYR A 203 -1.52 -6.15 3.58
CA TYR A 203 -2.58 -5.93 4.57
C TYR A 203 -2.02 -5.63 5.97
N SER A 204 -0.80 -5.06 6.05
CA SER A 204 -0.04 -5.05 7.31
C SER A 204 0.08 -3.70 8.00
N TYR A 205 -0.18 -2.58 7.34
CA TYR A 205 0.22 -1.28 7.89
C TYR A 205 -0.61 -0.81 9.10
N ASP A 206 -1.76 -1.43 9.35
CA ASP A 206 -2.57 -1.30 10.56
C ASP A 206 -2.06 -2.19 11.73
N SER A 207 -0.99 -2.97 11.52
CA SER A 207 -0.23 -3.69 12.56
C SER A 207 0.99 -2.88 13.06
N ALA A 208 1.97 -3.57 13.67
CA ALA A 208 3.29 -3.04 14.00
C ALA A 208 3.97 -2.28 12.85
N ILE A 209 3.76 -2.71 11.59
CA ILE A 209 4.27 -2.05 10.38
C ILE A 209 3.89 -0.56 10.33
N GLY A 210 2.78 -0.17 10.95
CA GLY A 210 2.33 1.22 11.08
C GLY A 210 3.07 2.07 12.11
N LEU A 211 4.15 1.60 12.74
CA LEU A 211 4.83 2.34 13.81
C LEU A 211 5.29 3.73 13.36
N SER A 212 5.87 3.85 12.16
CA SER A 212 6.28 5.14 11.61
C SER A 212 5.11 6.12 11.48
N LEU A 213 3.94 5.64 11.04
CA LEU A 213 2.70 6.40 11.00
C LEU A 213 2.23 6.80 12.40
N MET A 214 2.22 5.87 13.36
CA MET A 214 1.81 6.15 14.74
C MET A 214 2.70 7.23 15.39
N ILE A 215 4.00 7.22 15.12
CA ILE A 215 4.91 8.29 15.54
C ILE A 215 4.55 9.61 14.85
N ALA A 216 4.17 9.59 13.58
CA ALA A 216 3.80 10.79 12.84
C ALA A 216 2.51 11.45 13.34
N ILE A 217 1.41 10.70 13.44
CA ILE A 217 0.07 11.25 13.76
C ILE A 217 -0.33 11.12 15.24
N GLY A 218 0.44 10.35 16.01
CA GLY A 218 0.18 10.06 17.41
C GLY A 218 -0.74 8.84 17.62
N PRO A 219 -0.68 8.20 18.81
CA PRO A 219 -1.44 6.97 19.08
C PRO A 219 -2.96 7.12 18.94
N ASP A 220 -3.53 8.26 19.36
CA ASP A 220 -4.98 8.45 19.33
C ASP A 220 -5.52 8.52 17.90
N ARG A 221 -4.80 9.20 17.00
CA ARG A 221 -5.16 9.26 15.57
C ARG A 221 -4.91 7.93 14.87
N PHE A 222 -3.90 7.16 15.30
CA PHE A 222 -3.73 5.79 14.81
C PHE A 222 -4.91 4.90 15.23
N ARG A 223 -5.38 5.00 16.48
CA ARG A 223 -6.58 4.26 16.93
C ARG A 223 -7.85 4.71 16.20
N GLU A 224 -8.01 6.01 15.95
CA GLU A 224 -9.10 6.53 15.11
C GLU A 224 -9.09 5.92 13.70
N MET A 225 -7.90 5.71 13.12
CA MET A 225 -7.76 5.03 11.83
C MET A 225 -8.23 3.57 11.93
N LEU A 226 -7.77 2.81 12.94
CA LEU A 226 -8.20 1.43 13.17
C LEU A 226 -9.72 1.32 13.35
N ASP A 227 -10.34 2.26 14.06
CA ASP A 227 -11.79 2.34 14.18
C ASP A 227 -12.48 2.54 12.83
N GLY A 228 -11.87 3.33 11.94
CA GLY A 228 -12.30 3.48 10.56
C GLY A 228 -12.33 2.18 9.77
N PHE A 229 -11.26 1.39 9.84
CA PHE A 229 -11.22 0.06 9.24
C PHE A 229 -12.34 -0.84 9.78
N ARG A 230 -12.48 -0.87 11.11
CA ARG A 230 -13.48 -1.68 11.80
C ARG A 230 -14.92 -1.35 11.40
N ILE A 231 -15.24 -0.08 11.17
CA ILE A 231 -16.57 0.32 10.66
C ILE A 231 -16.91 -0.43 9.37
N VAL A 232 -15.94 -0.57 8.46
CA VAL A 232 -16.14 -1.24 7.18
C VAL A 232 -16.09 -2.77 7.33
N ASP A 233 -15.29 -3.31 8.25
CA ASP A 233 -15.30 -4.74 8.59
C ASP A 233 -16.69 -5.17 9.07
N ASP A 234 -17.26 -4.43 10.02
CA ASP A 234 -18.58 -4.71 10.57
C ASP A 234 -19.66 -4.56 9.50
N HIS A 235 -19.55 -3.54 8.64
CA HIS A 235 -20.44 -3.37 7.47
C HIS A 235 -20.34 -4.56 6.51
N PHE A 236 -19.13 -4.96 6.12
CA PHE A 236 -18.90 -6.08 5.20
C PHE A 236 -19.45 -7.41 5.75
N ARG A 237 -19.31 -7.62 7.06
CA ARG A 237 -19.79 -8.81 7.75
C ARG A 237 -21.31 -8.85 7.89
N THR A 238 -21.96 -7.72 8.15
CA THR A 238 -23.37 -7.72 8.63
C THR A 238 -24.39 -7.12 7.67
N ALA A 239 -23.98 -6.26 6.73
CA ALA A 239 -24.91 -5.63 5.80
C ALA A 239 -25.54 -6.65 4.83
N PRO A 240 -26.84 -6.47 4.46
CA PRO A 240 -27.46 -7.32 3.46
C PRO A 240 -26.78 -7.16 2.10
N PRO A 241 -26.76 -8.20 1.24
CA PRO A 241 -25.97 -8.21 0.01
C PRO A 241 -26.18 -6.98 -0.89
N GLU A 242 -27.43 -6.56 -1.08
CA GLU A 242 -27.83 -5.42 -1.91
C GLU A 242 -27.42 -4.04 -1.36
N ALA A 243 -26.95 -3.97 -0.11
CA ALA A 243 -26.46 -2.75 0.54
C ALA A 243 -25.01 -2.88 1.04
N ASN A 244 -24.33 -3.97 0.68
CA ASN A 244 -22.96 -4.25 1.09
C ASN A 244 -21.97 -3.64 0.08
N ALA A 245 -21.32 -2.54 0.48
CA ALA A 245 -20.54 -1.70 -0.43
C ALA A 245 -19.31 -2.43 -1.04
N PRO A 246 -18.45 -3.09 -0.24
CA PRO A 246 -17.37 -3.89 -0.81
C PRO A 246 -17.85 -5.00 -1.75
N LEU A 247 -18.96 -5.67 -1.41
CA LEU A 247 -19.56 -6.70 -2.26
C LEU A 247 -20.02 -6.15 -3.60
N LEU A 248 -20.78 -5.05 -3.60
CA LEU A 248 -21.24 -4.39 -4.83
C LEU A 248 -20.07 -3.93 -5.70
N MET A 249 -19.03 -3.33 -5.09
CA MET A 249 -17.83 -2.93 -5.81
C MET A 249 -17.06 -4.12 -6.40
N GLY A 250 -16.94 -5.22 -5.65
CA GLY A 250 -16.32 -6.45 -6.13
C GLY A 250 -17.09 -7.05 -7.31
N LEU A 251 -18.42 -7.10 -7.21
CA LEU A 251 -19.31 -7.57 -8.28
C LEU A 251 -19.26 -6.70 -9.54
N LEU A 252 -19.20 -5.37 -9.40
CA LEU A 252 -19.00 -4.46 -10.53
C LEU A 252 -17.64 -4.69 -11.19
N GLY A 253 -16.59 -4.92 -10.41
CA GLY A 253 -15.27 -5.26 -10.96
C GLY A 253 -15.29 -6.59 -11.74
N VAL A 254 -15.93 -7.63 -11.20
CA VAL A 254 -16.14 -8.90 -11.92
C VAL A 254 -16.96 -8.68 -13.19
N TRP A 255 -18.03 -7.88 -13.12
CA TRP A 255 -18.88 -7.57 -14.26
C TRP A 255 -18.08 -6.98 -15.42
N TYR A 256 -17.31 -5.91 -15.17
CA TYR A 256 -16.54 -5.27 -16.24
C TYR A 256 -15.35 -6.10 -16.70
N ASN A 257 -14.63 -6.75 -15.78
CA ASN A 257 -13.46 -7.57 -16.12
C ASN A 257 -13.87 -8.81 -16.94
N ASN A 258 -14.86 -9.57 -16.47
CA ASN A 258 -15.18 -10.88 -17.05
C ASN A 258 -16.22 -10.83 -18.17
N PHE A 259 -17.07 -9.80 -18.23
CA PHE A 259 -18.14 -9.71 -19.23
C PHE A 259 -17.96 -8.57 -20.24
N HIS A 260 -17.08 -7.60 -19.95
CA HIS A 260 -16.78 -6.48 -20.85
C HIS A 260 -15.30 -6.38 -21.26
N ASP A 261 -14.46 -7.35 -20.91
CA ASP A 261 -13.02 -7.39 -21.22
C ASP A 261 -12.27 -6.11 -20.77
N ALA A 262 -12.72 -5.51 -19.66
CA ALA A 262 -12.05 -4.36 -19.07
C ALA A 262 -10.82 -4.81 -18.27
N GLN A 263 -9.69 -4.93 -18.95
CA GLN A 263 -8.42 -5.43 -18.38
C GLN A 263 -7.76 -4.49 -17.35
N SER A 264 -8.28 -3.28 -17.15
CA SER A 264 -7.71 -2.29 -16.23
C SER A 264 -8.79 -1.56 -15.45
N HIS A 265 -8.44 -1.15 -14.23
CA HIS A 265 -9.32 -0.40 -13.33
C HIS A 265 -8.58 0.86 -12.85
N ALA A 266 -9.16 2.04 -13.12
CA ALA A 266 -8.55 3.29 -12.70
C ALA A 266 -9.02 3.70 -11.30
N VAL A 267 -8.10 4.15 -10.43
CA VAL A 267 -8.46 4.78 -9.15
C VAL A 267 -7.92 6.20 -9.12
N LEU A 268 -8.85 7.15 -9.02
CA LEU A 268 -8.65 8.57 -9.34
C LEU A 268 -9.07 9.43 -8.14
N PRO A 269 -8.22 9.53 -7.10
CA PRO A 269 -8.54 10.35 -5.94
C PRO A 269 -8.38 11.84 -6.25
N TYR A 270 -9.39 12.65 -5.96
CA TYR A 270 -9.37 14.11 -6.05
C TYR A 270 -8.91 14.68 -4.71
N SER A 271 -7.67 14.35 -4.37
CA SER A 271 -6.96 14.84 -3.20
C SER A 271 -5.46 14.67 -3.44
N HIS A 272 -4.71 15.75 -3.24
CA HIS A 272 -3.25 15.70 -3.35
C HIS A 272 -2.63 14.77 -2.30
N TYR A 273 -3.18 14.73 -1.09
CA TYR A 273 -2.69 13.85 -0.02
C TYR A 273 -2.89 12.35 -0.32
N LEU A 274 -3.81 12.00 -1.24
CA LEU A 274 -3.95 10.63 -1.72
C LEU A 274 -3.02 10.30 -2.92
N SER A 275 -1.93 11.04 -3.10
CA SER A 275 -0.98 10.84 -4.21
C SER A 275 -0.34 9.46 -4.29
N LYS A 276 -0.21 8.78 -3.15
CA LYS A 276 0.32 7.42 -3.05
C LYS A 276 -0.76 6.34 -2.93
N PHE A 277 -2.03 6.72 -2.87
CA PHE A 277 -3.14 5.79 -2.62
C PHE A 277 -3.25 4.73 -3.73
N THR A 278 -3.18 5.15 -4.98
CA THR A 278 -3.28 4.22 -6.12
C THR A 278 -2.08 3.26 -6.18
N ALA A 279 -0.87 3.71 -5.81
CA ALA A 279 0.31 2.83 -5.74
C ALA A 279 0.19 1.79 -4.61
N TYR A 280 -0.42 2.15 -3.48
CA TYR A 280 -0.79 1.17 -2.45
C TYR A 280 -1.82 0.15 -2.96
N LEU A 281 -2.87 0.61 -3.64
CA LEU A 281 -3.90 -0.27 -4.20
C LEU A 281 -3.38 -1.19 -5.31
N GLN A 282 -2.36 -0.78 -6.06
CA GLN A 282 -1.68 -1.65 -7.03
C GLN A 282 -1.16 -2.91 -6.37
N GLN A 283 -0.47 -2.79 -5.23
CA GLN A 283 -0.03 -3.97 -4.50
C GLN A 283 -1.21 -4.74 -3.91
N LEU A 284 -2.14 -4.04 -3.26
CA LEU A 284 -3.29 -4.67 -2.61
C LEU A 284 -4.10 -5.55 -3.57
N ASP A 285 -4.45 -5.03 -4.74
CA ASP A 285 -5.30 -5.73 -5.72
C ASP A 285 -4.48 -6.69 -6.59
N MET A 286 -3.42 -6.21 -7.25
CA MET A 286 -2.72 -6.99 -8.28
C MET A 286 -1.89 -8.14 -7.67
N GLU A 287 -1.25 -7.95 -6.52
CA GLU A 287 -0.50 -9.03 -5.86
C GLU A 287 -1.45 -10.05 -5.21
N SER A 288 -2.66 -9.63 -4.80
CA SER A 288 -3.69 -10.54 -4.30
C SER A 288 -4.30 -11.37 -5.42
N ASN A 289 -4.83 -10.71 -6.45
CA ASN A 289 -5.74 -11.32 -7.42
C ASN A 289 -5.13 -11.59 -8.80
N GLY A 290 -3.88 -11.19 -9.05
CA GLY A 290 -3.14 -11.51 -10.27
C GLY A 290 -2.71 -12.98 -10.31
N LYS A 291 -3.68 -13.90 -10.29
CA LYS A 291 -3.50 -15.35 -10.18
C LYS A 291 -4.17 -16.05 -11.35
N TYR A 292 -3.66 -17.20 -11.73
CA TYR A 292 -4.25 -18.03 -12.79
C TYR A 292 -4.59 -19.46 -12.33
N VAL A 293 -4.31 -19.78 -11.06
CA VAL A 293 -4.60 -21.08 -10.45
C VAL A 293 -5.62 -20.87 -9.34
N GLY A 294 -6.69 -21.66 -9.35
CA GLY A 294 -7.71 -21.68 -8.32
C GLY A 294 -7.25 -22.42 -7.06
N ARG A 295 -8.00 -22.28 -5.96
CA ARG A 295 -7.74 -22.92 -4.66
C ARG A 295 -7.79 -24.46 -4.72
N ASP A 296 -8.36 -25.02 -5.78
CA ASP A 296 -8.38 -26.46 -6.06
C ASP A 296 -7.15 -26.95 -6.84
N GLY A 297 -6.19 -26.06 -7.13
CA GLY A 297 -4.97 -26.35 -7.86
C GLY A 297 -5.14 -26.44 -9.38
N ARG A 298 -6.31 -26.06 -9.92
CA ARG A 298 -6.57 -26.05 -11.37
C ARG A 298 -6.39 -24.65 -11.94
N GLU A 299 -5.96 -24.57 -13.20
CA GLU A 299 -5.96 -23.30 -13.93
C GLU A 299 -7.40 -22.80 -14.13
N VAL A 300 -7.59 -21.48 -14.05
CA VAL A 300 -8.90 -20.85 -14.28
C VAL A 300 -9.11 -20.55 -15.77
N ASP A 301 -10.35 -20.69 -16.25
CA ASP A 301 -10.74 -20.42 -17.63
C ASP A 301 -11.27 -18.97 -17.85
N TRP A 302 -11.03 -18.07 -16.90
CA TRP A 302 -11.51 -16.69 -16.89
C TRP A 302 -10.40 -15.70 -16.48
N GLN A 303 -10.59 -14.42 -16.82
CA GLN A 303 -9.72 -13.34 -16.34
C GLN A 303 -9.87 -13.15 -14.81
N THR A 304 -8.76 -12.84 -14.14
CA THR A 304 -8.70 -12.56 -12.69
C THR A 304 -8.38 -11.08 -12.45
N GLY A 305 -7.49 -10.74 -11.52
CA GLY A 305 -7.25 -9.35 -11.10
C GLY A 305 -6.88 -8.41 -12.26
N PRO A 306 -7.45 -7.18 -12.31
CA PRO A 306 -7.17 -6.22 -13.36
C PRO A 306 -5.83 -5.50 -13.13
N VAL A 307 -5.34 -4.80 -14.16
CA VAL A 307 -4.28 -3.81 -13.97
C VAL A 307 -4.86 -2.57 -13.27
N VAL A 308 -4.43 -2.32 -12.02
CA VAL A 308 -4.81 -1.12 -11.26
C VAL A 308 -3.86 0.03 -11.55
N TRP A 309 -4.39 1.22 -11.81
CA TRP A 309 -3.57 2.38 -12.12
C TRP A 309 -4.29 3.71 -11.87
N GLY A 310 -3.53 4.81 -11.89
CA GLY A 310 -4.07 6.16 -11.76
C GLY A 310 -3.16 7.12 -11.00
N THR A 311 -3.48 8.40 -11.10
CA THR A 311 -2.87 9.51 -10.37
C THR A 311 -3.99 10.42 -9.83
N PRO A 312 -3.69 11.29 -8.85
CA PRO A 312 -4.70 12.20 -8.33
C PRO A 312 -5.32 13.11 -9.38
N GLY A 313 -6.60 13.39 -9.22
CA GLY A 313 -7.25 14.54 -9.85
C GLY A 313 -6.73 15.84 -9.24
N THR A 314 -6.55 16.92 -10.01
CA THR A 314 -6.84 17.07 -11.45
C THR A 314 -5.67 16.67 -12.36
N ASN A 315 -4.51 16.29 -11.82
CA ASN A 315 -3.32 15.97 -12.61
C ASN A 315 -3.57 14.89 -13.67
N GLY A 316 -4.29 13.82 -13.32
CA GLY A 316 -4.67 12.77 -14.26
C GLY A 316 -5.51 13.27 -15.44
N GLN A 317 -6.36 14.30 -15.23
CA GLN A 317 -7.17 14.92 -16.28
C GLN A 317 -6.30 15.51 -17.39
N HIS A 318 -5.15 16.05 -17.01
CA HIS A 318 -4.20 16.68 -17.93
C HIS A 318 -3.09 15.73 -18.40
N ALA A 319 -3.22 14.43 -18.15
CA ALA A 319 -2.27 13.42 -18.57
C ALA A 319 -2.89 12.38 -19.51
N TYR A 320 -3.93 11.67 -19.05
CA TYR A 320 -4.42 10.47 -19.74
C TYR A 320 -5.95 10.41 -19.90
N TYR A 321 -6.71 11.39 -19.38
CA TYR A 321 -8.17 11.38 -19.54
C TYR A 321 -8.60 11.50 -21.00
N GLN A 322 -7.76 12.02 -21.89
CA GLN A 322 -7.97 11.93 -23.34
C GLN A 322 -8.23 10.49 -23.79
N LEU A 323 -7.45 9.53 -23.28
CA LEU A 323 -7.62 8.12 -23.59
C LEU A 323 -8.88 7.56 -22.94
N ILE A 324 -9.20 7.97 -21.71
CA ILE A 324 -10.41 7.49 -21.02
C ILE A 324 -11.69 7.96 -21.74
N HIS A 325 -11.72 9.20 -22.23
CA HIS A 325 -12.89 9.80 -22.89
C HIS A 325 -13.06 9.42 -24.36
N GLN A 326 -11.98 9.32 -25.13
CA GLN A 326 -12.04 9.16 -26.58
C GLN A 326 -11.11 8.05 -27.11
N GLY A 327 -10.45 7.32 -26.22
CA GLY A 327 -9.69 6.13 -26.60
C GLY A 327 -10.60 4.96 -26.91
N THR A 328 -9.98 3.84 -27.27
CA THR A 328 -10.67 2.61 -27.67
C THR A 328 -10.72 1.57 -26.55
N LYS A 329 -10.41 1.97 -25.31
CA LYS A 329 -10.34 1.10 -24.14
C LYS A 329 -11.50 1.39 -23.21
N LEU A 330 -12.18 0.34 -22.75
CA LEU A 330 -13.13 0.45 -21.65
C LEU A 330 -12.35 0.41 -20.34
N ILE A 331 -12.45 1.48 -19.56
CA ILE A 331 -11.74 1.63 -18.29
C ILE A 331 -12.76 2.05 -17.23
N PRO A 332 -13.27 1.11 -16.43
CA PRO A 332 -13.98 1.43 -15.20
C PRO A 332 -13.08 2.25 -14.28
N ALA A 333 -13.65 3.29 -13.66
CA ALA A 333 -12.89 4.20 -12.82
C ALA A 333 -13.59 4.51 -11.49
N ASP A 334 -12.85 4.44 -10.40
CA ASP A 334 -13.29 4.91 -9.09
C ASP A 334 -12.80 6.34 -8.85
N PHE A 335 -13.74 7.25 -8.66
CA PHE A 335 -13.51 8.64 -8.30
C PHE A 335 -13.70 8.79 -6.80
N ILE A 336 -12.65 9.23 -6.09
CA ILE A 336 -12.69 9.42 -4.62
C ILE A 336 -12.54 10.90 -4.30
N GLY A 337 -13.48 11.51 -3.60
CA GLY A 337 -13.48 12.93 -3.27
C GLY A 337 -13.90 13.23 -1.84
N PHE A 338 -13.61 14.45 -1.38
CA PHE A 338 -13.92 14.92 -0.03
C PHE A 338 -14.72 16.21 -0.09
N ALA A 339 -15.79 16.33 0.69
CA ALA A 339 -16.62 17.53 0.71
C ALA A 339 -15.90 18.73 1.33
N GLN A 340 -15.10 18.50 2.36
CA GLN A 340 -14.34 19.51 3.09
C GLN A 340 -12.86 19.44 2.71
N PRO A 341 -12.21 20.59 2.47
CA PRO A 341 -10.77 20.66 2.32
C PRO A 341 -10.05 20.37 3.64
N VAL A 342 -8.73 20.31 3.56
CA VAL A 342 -7.85 20.23 4.73
C VAL A 342 -8.02 21.47 5.60
N GLU A 343 -8.20 21.29 6.91
CA GLU A 343 -8.51 22.35 7.87
C GLU A 343 -7.41 23.41 8.02
N GLU A 344 -6.14 23.05 7.81
CA GLU A 344 -5.00 23.97 7.99
C GLU A 344 -4.79 24.97 6.82
N LEU A 345 -5.59 24.87 5.75
CA LEU A 345 -5.48 25.77 4.59
C LEU A 345 -5.94 27.18 4.95
N SER A 346 -5.26 28.19 4.40
CA SER A 346 -5.75 29.56 4.42
C SER A 346 -7.03 29.70 3.60
N ASP A 347 -7.88 30.69 3.92
CA ASP A 347 -9.17 30.90 3.22
C ASP A 347 -9.02 30.95 1.69
N GLY A 348 -7.96 31.61 1.20
CA GLY A 348 -7.69 31.71 -0.23
C GLY A 348 -7.32 30.38 -0.90
N LEU A 349 -6.66 29.47 -0.17
CA LEU A 349 -6.36 28.12 -0.66
C LEU A 349 -7.57 27.19 -0.49
N ALA A 350 -8.30 27.30 0.63
CA ALA A 350 -9.51 26.51 0.87
C ALA A 350 -10.58 26.75 -0.20
N ALA A 351 -10.72 27.98 -0.71
CA ALA A 351 -11.64 28.31 -1.81
C ALA A 351 -11.33 27.57 -3.13
N GLN A 352 -10.11 27.07 -3.34
CA GLN A 352 -9.76 26.27 -4.51
C GLN A 352 -10.42 24.87 -4.48
N HIS A 353 -10.89 24.43 -3.32
CA HIS A 353 -11.53 23.12 -3.15
C HIS A 353 -12.80 22.97 -3.98
N ASP A 354 -13.61 24.02 -4.09
CA ASP A 354 -14.81 23.98 -4.92
C ASP A 354 -14.47 23.85 -6.42
N LEU A 355 -13.33 24.41 -6.86
CA LEU A 355 -12.83 24.21 -8.23
C LEU A 355 -12.40 22.76 -8.46
N LEU A 356 -11.73 22.14 -7.48
CA LEU A 356 -11.37 20.73 -7.51
C LEU A 356 -12.63 19.85 -7.61
N MET A 357 -13.63 20.11 -6.76
CA MET A 357 -14.86 19.34 -6.71
C MET A 357 -15.76 19.58 -7.92
N ALA A 358 -15.76 20.78 -8.51
CA ALA A 358 -16.44 21.03 -9.78
C ALA A 358 -15.92 20.09 -10.88
N ASN A 359 -14.60 19.89 -10.96
CA ASN A 359 -14.01 18.94 -11.89
C ASN A 359 -14.35 17.49 -11.53
N PHE A 360 -14.34 17.12 -10.24
CA PHE A 360 -14.72 15.79 -9.77
C PHE A 360 -16.11 15.37 -10.27
N PHE A 361 -17.11 16.25 -10.10
CA PHE A 361 -18.47 15.99 -10.55
C PHE A 361 -18.60 16.05 -12.09
N ALA A 362 -17.98 17.04 -12.72
CA ALA A 362 -18.08 17.21 -14.17
C ALA A 362 -17.46 16.03 -14.94
N GLN A 363 -16.36 15.47 -14.46
CA GLN A 363 -15.67 14.37 -15.15
C GLN A 363 -16.50 13.08 -15.15
N THR A 364 -17.10 12.71 -14.02
CA THR A 364 -17.97 11.52 -13.95
C THR A 364 -19.22 11.67 -14.80
N GLN A 365 -19.81 12.88 -14.84
CA GLN A 365 -20.92 13.20 -15.74
C GLN A 365 -20.51 13.10 -17.22
N ALA A 366 -19.38 13.70 -17.60
CA ALA A 366 -18.88 13.67 -18.97
C ALA A 366 -18.56 12.25 -19.45
N LEU A 367 -17.98 11.42 -18.59
CA LEU A 367 -17.70 10.01 -18.89
C LEU A 367 -18.98 9.21 -19.10
N ALA A 368 -20.01 9.45 -18.29
CA ALA A 368 -21.28 8.73 -18.40
C ALA A 368 -22.07 9.12 -19.67
N PHE A 369 -22.17 10.41 -19.98
CA PHE A 369 -23.13 10.90 -20.98
C PHE A 369 -22.51 11.38 -22.29
N GLY A 370 -21.23 11.71 -22.31
CA GLY A 370 -20.55 12.20 -23.50
C GLY A 370 -21.14 13.51 -24.03
N LYS A 371 -21.01 13.70 -25.34
CA LYS A 371 -21.50 14.85 -26.11
C LYS A 371 -21.69 14.40 -27.55
N THR A 372 -22.93 14.45 -28.03
CA THR A 372 -23.34 13.96 -29.35
C THR A 372 -22.87 14.89 -30.49
N PRO A 373 -22.80 14.39 -31.75
CA PRO A 373 -22.46 15.21 -32.90
C PRO A 373 -23.36 16.45 -33.07
N ASP A 374 -24.66 16.34 -32.77
CA ASP A 374 -25.60 17.45 -32.92
C ASP A 374 -25.39 18.53 -31.87
N GLU A 375 -25.07 18.16 -30.63
CA GLU A 375 -24.66 19.11 -29.59
C GLU A 375 -23.36 19.83 -29.98
N VAL A 376 -22.40 19.11 -30.56
CA VAL A 376 -21.15 19.70 -31.07
C VAL A 376 -21.43 20.67 -32.22
N ARG A 377 -22.33 20.34 -33.15
CA ARG A 377 -22.75 21.26 -34.23
C ARG A 377 -23.44 22.50 -33.69
N ALA A 378 -24.27 22.36 -32.66
CA ALA A 378 -24.97 23.48 -32.02
C ALA A 378 -24.01 24.49 -31.37
N GLU A 379 -22.79 24.06 -31.00
CA GLU A 379 -21.72 24.94 -30.52
C GLU A 379 -21.01 25.73 -31.65
N GLY A 380 -21.43 25.58 -32.91
CA GLY A 380 -20.85 26.27 -34.06
C GLY A 380 -19.50 25.68 -34.51
N VAL A 381 -19.24 24.41 -34.17
CA VAL A 381 -18.02 23.70 -34.59
C VAL A 381 -18.07 23.40 -36.09
N PRO A 382 -16.99 23.65 -36.86
CA PRO A 382 -16.90 23.25 -38.27
C PRO A 382 -17.15 21.74 -38.47
N GLU A 383 -17.88 21.37 -39.52
CA GLU A 383 -18.36 20.00 -39.74
C GLU A 383 -17.22 18.97 -39.76
N GLU A 384 -16.04 19.33 -40.29
CA GLU A 384 -14.85 18.48 -40.32
C GLU A 384 -14.27 18.19 -38.92
N LEU A 385 -14.57 19.02 -37.92
CA LEU A 385 -14.13 18.85 -36.54
C LEU A 385 -15.17 18.16 -35.65
N VAL A 386 -16.42 18.00 -36.11
CA VAL A 386 -17.50 17.39 -35.33
C VAL A 386 -17.14 15.98 -34.85
N PRO A 387 -16.61 15.06 -35.67
CA PRO A 387 -16.23 13.72 -35.21
C PRO A 387 -15.13 13.74 -34.13
N HIS A 388 -14.20 14.71 -34.21
CA HIS A 388 -13.09 14.84 -33.27
C HIS A 388 -13.51 15.43 -31.91
N LYS A 389 -14.60 16.19 -31.88
CA LYS A 389 -15.16 16.81 -30.65
C LYS A 389 -16.37 16.07 -30.09
N THR A 390 -16.78 14.97 -30.72
CA THR A 390 -17.82 14.08 -30.21
C THR A 390 -17.24 13.21 -29.09
N PHE A 391 -18.00 13.06 -28.01
CA PHE A 391 -17.68 12.18 -26.88
C PHE A 391 -18.73 11.09 -26.82
N GLN A 392 -18.31 9.82 -26.89
CA GLN A 392 -19.25 8.70 -26.96
C GLN A 392 -20.02 8.48 -25.66
N GLY A 393 -19.45 8.87 -24.52
CA GLY A 393 -20.01 8.58 -23.21
C GLY A 393 -20.01 7.07 -22.93
N ASN A 394 -20.88 6.63 -22.02
CA ASN A 394 -21.00 5.24 -21.61
C ASN A 394 -19.70 4.65 -21.02
N HIS A 395 -18.89 5.50 -20.37
CA HIS A 395 -17.72 5.09 -19.60
C HIS A 395 -18.10 5.00 -18.11
N PRO A 396 -18.02 3.80 -17.49
CA PRO A 396 -18.56 3.58 -16.15
C PRO A 396 -17.65 4.14 -15.06
N THR A 397 -18.26 4.77 -14.05
CA THR A 397 -17.54 5.28 -12.87
C THR A 397 -18.25 4.93 -11.57
N THR A 398 -17.48 4.68 -10.52
CA THR A 398 -17.95 4.67 -9.13
C THR A 398 -17.56 5.99 -8.49
N THR A 399 -18.48 6.67 -7.81
CA THR A 399 -18.19 7.93 -7.12
C THR A 399 -18.29 7.72 -5.61
N ILE A 400 -17.15 7.83 -4.92
CA ILE A 400 -17.04 7.74 -3.46
C ILE A 400 -16.77 9.14 -2.92
N VAL A 401 -17.69 9.66 -2.11
CA VAL A 401 -17.56 10.98 -1.48
C VAL A 401 -17.63 10.84 0.03
N ALA A 402 -16.57 11.27 0.71
CA ALA A 402 -16.53 11.37 2.15
C ALA A 402 -16.63 12.83 2.61
N ARG A 403 -16.93 13.06 3.90
CA ARG A 403 -17.02 14.42 4.44
C ARG A 403 -15.66 15.13 4.41
N ALA A 404 -14.63 14.50 4.94
CA ALA A 404 -13.26 15.03 5.03
C ALA A 404 -12.28 13.85 5.05
N LEU A 405 -11.01 14.08 4.68
CA LEU A 405 -9.97 13.08 4.84
C LEU A 405 -9.46 13.09 6.29
N THR A 406 -10.00 12.17 7.11
CA THR A 406 -9.58 11.93 8.49
C THR A 406 -8.87 10.59 8.62
N PRO A 407 -8.15 10.32 9.72
CA PRO A 407 -7.60 8.98 9.98
C PRO A 407 -8.64 7.87 9.86
N SER A 408 -9.84 8.06 10.43
CA SER A 408 -10.94 7.10 10.30
C SER A 408 -11.37 6.91 8.84
N VAL A 409 -11.55 8.00 8.08
CA VAL A 409 -11.97 7.90 6.68
C VAL A 409 -10.91 7.21 5.81
N LEU A 410 -9.61 7.43 6.07
CA LEU A 410 -8.57 6.66 5.39
C LEU A 410 -8.69 5.16 5.69
N GLY A 411 -8.87 4.79 6.96
CA GLY A 411 -9.09 3.39 7.34
C GLY A 411 -10.32 2.77 6.67
N GLN A 412 -11.42 3.53 6.58
CA GLN A 412 -12.63 3.10 5.87
C GLN A 412 -12.37 2.87 4.37
N LEU A 413 -11.67 3.81 3.71
CA LEU A 413 -11.34 3.68 2.29
C LEU A 413 -10.46 2.45 2.03
N VAL A 414 -9.49 2.17 2.89
CA VAL A 414 -8.59 1.02 2.72
C VAL A 414 -9.35 -0.29 2.92
N ALA A 415 -10.07 -0.44 4.03
CA ALA A 415 -10.90 -1.62 4.30
C ALA A 415 -11.92 -1.89 3.19
N LEU A 416 -12.47 -0.84 2.58
CA LEU A 416 -13.39 -0.96 1.45
C LEU A 416 -12.73 -1.69 0.28
N TYR A 417 -11.49 -1.35 -0.05
CA TYR A 417 -10.73 -2.02 -1.11
C TYR A 417 -10.21 -3.39 -0.70
N GLU A 418 -9.80 -3.60 0.57
CA GLU A 418 -9.41 -4.94 1.06
C GLU A 418 -10.55 -5.94 0.87
N HIS A 419 -11.78 -5.56 1.26
CA HIS A 419 -12.94 -6.43 1.12
C HIS A 419 -13.44 -6.52 -0.32
N LYS A 420 -13.29 -5.47 -1.15
CA LYS A 420 -13.53 -5.57 -2.60
C LYS A 420 -12.63 -6.65 -3.23
N VAL A 421 -11.34 -6.61 -2.92
CA VAL A 421 -10.33 -7.57 -3.43
C VAL A 421 -10.66 -8.99 -2.96
N PHE A 422 -11.04 -9.15 -1.69
CA PHE A 422 -11.51 -10.42 -1.14
C PHE A 422 -12.71 -10.98 -1.92
N VAL A 423 -13.74 -10.16 -2.17
CA VAL A 423 -14.94 -10.60 -2.89
C VAL A 423 -14.60 -11.08 -4.29
N GLN A 424 -13.76 -10.35 -5.02
CA GLN A 424 -13.34 -10.74 -6.36
C GLN A 424 -12.57 -12.06 -6.35
N GLY A 425 -11.61 -12.23 -5.44
CA GLY A 425 -10.86 -13.47 -5.28
C GLY A 425 -11.73 -14.68 -4.93
N ALA A 426 -12.71 -14.47 -4.04
CA ALA A 426 -13.70 -15.48 -3.67
C ALA A 426 -14.54 -15.93 -4.89
N ILE A 427 -14.95 -14.99 -5.75
CA ILE A 427 -15.72 -15.27 -6.97
C ILE A 427 -14.87 -16.02 -8.01
N TRP A 428 -13.61 -15.63 -8.18
CA TRP A 428 -12.69 -16.31 -9.10
C TRP A 428 -12.14 -17.62 -8.55
N ASN A 429 -12.48 -17.98 -7.31
CA ASN A 429 -11.98 -19.16 -6.62
C ASN A 429 -10.43 -19.22 -6.54
N ILE A 430 -9.78 -18.08 -6.37
CA ILE A 430 -8.31 -17.98 -6.25
C ILE A 430 -7.89 -17.74 -4.80
N ASP A 431 -6.61 -17.97 -4.51
CA ASP A 431 -6.02 -17.59 -3.23
C ASP A 431 -5.49 -16.15 -3.29
N SER A 432 -6.23 -15.21 -2.68
CA SER A 432 -5.87 -13.79 -2.66
C SER A 432 -4.74 -13.43 -1.69
N PHE A 433 -4.23 -14.40 -0.94
CA PHE A 433 -3.39 -14.15 0.24
C PHE A 433 -1.97 -14.69 0.12
N ASP A 434 -1.71 -15.56 -0.85
CA ASP A 434 -0.35 -15.95 -1.24
C ASP A 434 0.29 -15.00 -2.28
N GLN A 435 1.56 -15.24 -2.63
CA GLN A 435 2.29 -14.50 -3.66
C GLN A 435 3.44 -15.30 -4.31
N TRP A 436 3.24 -16.56 -4.65
CA TRP A 436 4.29 -17.44 -5.19
C TRP A 436 5.03 -16.88 -6.44
N GLY A 437 4.35 -16.04 -7.22
CA GLY A 437 4.91 -15.43 -8.44
C GLY A 437 6.17 -14.58 -8.24
N VAL A 438 6.48 -14.12 -7.02
CA VAL A 438 7.66 -13.28 -6.76
C VAL A 438 8.96 -14.06 -6.53
N GLU A 439 8.89 -15.38 -6.34
CA GLU A 439 10.04 -16.19 -5.91
C GLU A 439 11.06 -16.42 -7.03
N LEU A 440 10.59 -16.70 -8.26
CA LEU A 440 11.48 -17.02 -9.38
C LEU A 440 12.45 -15.88 -9.68
N GLY A 441 11.96 -14.64 -9.68
CA GLY A 441 12.80 -13.46 -9.89
C GLY A 441 13.90 -13.32 -8.83
N LYS A 442 13.57 -13.58 -7.54
CA LYS A 442 14.54 -13.54 -6.44
C LYS A 442 15.62 -14.61 -6.59
N VAL A 443 15.25 -15.83 -6.99
CA VAL A 443 16.22 -16.92 -7.22
C VAL A 443 17.15 -16.61 -8.39
N LEU A 444 16.59 -16.11 -9.50
CA LEU A 444 17.37 -15.76 -10.68
C LEU A 444 18.31 -14.58 -10.42
N ALA A 445 17.87 -13.55 -9.68
CA ALA A 445 18.71 -12.41 -9.31
C ALA A 445 19.94 -12.84 -8.50
N LYS A 446 19.74 -13.65 -7.44
CA LYS A 446 20.84 -14.22 -6.64
C LYS A 446 21.85 -15.02 -7.48
N ARG A 447 21.36 -15.70 -8.52
CA ARG A 447 22.20 -16.50 -9.42
C ARG A 447 23.03 -15.62 -10.34
N VAL A 448 22.48 -14.49 -10.82
CA VAL A 448 23.13 -13.59 -11.78
C VAL A 448 24.11 -12.63 -11.08
N GLU A 449 23.87 -12.27 -9.83
CA GLU A 449 24.70 -11.30 -9.09
C GLU A 449 26.21 -11.62 -9.13
N PRO A 450 26.69 -12.84 -8.82
CA PRO A 450 28.12 -13.18 -8.90
C PRO A 450 28.72 -13.02 -10.31
N ALA A 451 27.92 -13.21 -11.37
CA ALA A 451 28.40 -12.93 -12.73
C ALA A 451 28.66 -11.44 -12.92
N LEU A 452 27.81 -10.57 -12.38
CA LEU A 452 27.95 -9.10 -12.49
C LEU A 452 29.08 -8.53 -11.62
N THR A 453 29.31 -9.11 -10.45
CA THR A 453 30.27 -8.60 -9.45
C THR A 453 31.65 -9.26 -9.59
N GLU A 454 31.71 -10.58 -9.72
CA GLU A 454 32.94 -11.37 -9.66
C GLU A 454 33.37 -11.92 -11.02
N GLY A 455 32.46 -11.98 -11.99
CA GLY A 455 32.73 -12.58 -13.30
C GLY A 455 32.61 -14.09 -13.28
N ALA A 456 31.90 -14.63 -12.27
CA ALA A 456 31.62 -16.05 -12.18
C ALA A 456 30.86 -16.54 -13.41
N ASP A 457 31.25 -17.70 -13.93
CA ASP A 457 30.45 -18.39 -14.94
C ASP A 457 29.17 -18.92 -14.30
N VAL A 458 28.03 -18.56 -14.88
CA VAL A 458 26.71 -18.97 -14.41
C VAL A 458 26.10 -19.88 -15.47
N PRO A 459 26.05 -21.20 -15.22
CA PRO A 459 25.42 -22.15 -16.14
C PRO A 459 23.98 -21.74 -16.44
N GLY A 460 23.43 -22.12 -17.58
CA GLY A 460 21.99 -21.97 -17.86
C GLY A 460 21.47 -20.55 -18.10
N LEU A 461 22.33 -19.51 -18.15
CA LEU A 461 21.91 -18.21 -18.70
C LEU A 461 21.66 -18.35 -20.21
N ASP A 462 20.55 -17.78 -20.66
CA ASP A 462 20.21 -17.70 -22.08
C ASP A 462 21.13 -16.71 -22.84
N PRO A 463 21.18 -16.76 -24.18
CA PRO A 463 22.06 -15.90 -24.96
C PRO A 463 21.85 -14.39 -24.75
N SER A 464 20.61 -13.95 -24.48
CA SER A 464 20.33 -12.53 -24.23
C SER A 464 20.90 -12.09 -22.89
N THR A 465 20.62 -12.83 -21.82
CA THR A 465 21.13 -12.50 -20.47
C THR A 465 22.65 -12.54 -20.43
N LYS A 466 23.29 -13.52 -21.09
CA LYS A 466 24.76 -13.57 -21.19
C LYS A 466 25.36 -12.34 -21.86
N ALA A 467 24.79 -11.91 -22.99
CA ALA A 467 25.26 -10.73 -23.70
C ALA A 467 25.11 -9.45 -22.86
N LEU A 468 23.99 -9.33 -22.13
CA LEU A 468 23.74 -8.19 -21.24
C LEU A 468 24.71 -8.16 -20.05
N VAL A 469 24.99 -9.31 -19.42
CA VAL A 469 25.99 -9.41 -18.33
C VAL A 469 27.37 -8.99 -18.84
N ALA A 470 27.79 -9.48 -20.00
CA ALA A 470 29.08 -9.12 -20.60
C ALA A 470 29.15 -7.61 -20.89
N ALA A 471 28.13 -7.05 -21.55
CA ALA A 471 28.07 -5.61 -21.84
C ALA A 471 28.07 -4.75 -20.57
N TYR A 472 27.30 -5.16 -19.54
CA TYR A 472 27.28 -4.46 -18.25
C TYR A 472 28.66 -4.44 -17.59
N ARG A 473 29.37 -5.57 -17.57
CA ARG A 473 30.71 -5.67 -16.99
C ARG A 473 31.72 -4.81 -17.75
N GLU A 474 31.68 -4.85 -19.09
CA GLU A 474 32.54 -4.01 -19.94
C GLU A 474 32.32 -2.52 -19.64
N LEU A 475 31.06 -2.07 -19.62
CA LEU A 475 30.70 -0.68 -19.28
C LEU A 475 31.14 -0.27 -17.86
N ARG A 476 31.30 -1.24 -16.95
CA ARG A 476 31.78 -1.03 -15.58
C ARG A 476 33.30 -1.18 -15.43
N GLY A 477 34.03 -1.47 -16.51
CA GLY A 477 35.47 -1.73 -16.46
C GLY A 477 35.85 -3.00 -15.69
N ARG A 478 34.94 -4.00 -15.63
CA ARG A 478 35.08 -5.26 -14.89
C ARG A 478 35.32 -6.43 -15.86
N SER A 479 36.31 -6.31 -16.77
CA SER A 479 36.65 -7.38 -17.72
C SER A 479 37.07 -8.66 -17.00
#